data_AF-A0A4D6LFP6-F1
#
_entry.id   AF-A0A4D6LFP6-F1
#
_cell.length_a   1.000
_cell.length_b   1.000
_cell.length_c   1.000
_cell.angle_alpha   90.00
_cell.angle_beta   90.00
_cell.angle_gamma   90.00
#
_symmetry.space_group_name_H-M   'P 1'
#
loop_
_entity.id
_entity.type
_entity.pdbx_description
1 polymer ?
#
loop_
_entity_poly.entity_id
_entity_poly.type
_entity_poly.pdbx_seq_one_letter_code
_entity_poly.pdbx_strand_id
1 'polypeptide(L)'
;MEPPPRNCCTCCLGTLFSLGFSALFLWLSLRTEPPKCSLQSLSLLAQNDTVIFQLSLQNDNKDKGVKYRDVLVTFALFLDNTTTRPLANATLLPFYQGRGKTARKWGSAVAPRLARFNRTAAVKNGNVFLHVEFATRVKYKVWLSFYVKRHRLVGGANVEVNASSGEKVEPKAIRLRDVPPRLGSRAAVVRSSYVAVVGVIVTVFFLT
;
A
#
# COMPACT_ATOMS: atom_id res chain seq x y z
N MET A 1 58.95 -27.87 -17.29
CA MET A 1 57.58 -27.41 -17.60
C MET A 1 57.13 -26.57 -16.42
N GLU A 2 57.41 -25.28 -16.47
CA GLU A 2 57.16 -24.35 -15.35
C GLU A 2 55.70 -23.87 -15.42
N PRO A 3 54.96 -23.85 -14.30
CA PRO A 3 53.57 -23.39 -14.32
C PRO A 3 53.53 -21.88 -14.64
N PRO A 4 52.55 -21.42 -15.43
CA PRO A 4 52.46 -20.01 -15.81
C PRO A 4 52.30 -19.12 -14.57
N PRO A 5 52.86 -17.90 -14.58
CA PRO A 5 52.79 -16.98 -13.44
C PRO A 5 51.32 -16.68 -13.14
N ARG A 6 50.89 -17.00 -11.91
CA ARG A 6 49.53 -16.71 -11.46
C ARG A 6 49.37 -15.20 -11.34
N ASN A 7 48.66 -14.60 -12.30
CA ASN A 7 48.34 -13.18 -12.32
C ASN A 7 47.49 -12.81 -11.08
N CYS A 8 48.16 -12.28 -10.05
CA CYS A 8 47.56 -11.90 -8.77
C CYS A 8 46.36 -10.94 -8.95
N CYS A 9 46.41 -10.06 -9.95
CA CYS A 9 45.35 -9.10 -10.27
C CYS A 9 44.03 -9.75 -10.73
N THR A 10 44.07 -10.88 -11.46
CA THR A 10 42.85 -11.57 -11.93
C THR A 10 42.11 -12.24 -10.77
N CYS A 11 42.84 -12.69 -9.75
CA CYS A 11 42.27 -13.22 -8.51
C CYS A 11 41.58 -12.12 -7.69
N CYS A 12 42.24 -10.96 -7.53
CA CYS A 12 41.71 -9.83 -6.76
C CYS A 12 40.42 -9.26 -7.38
N LEU A 13 40.37 -9.06 -8.71
CA LEU A 13 39.14 -8.59 -9.37
C LEU A 13 37.97 -9.57 -9.18
N GLY A 14 38.22 -10.88 -9.34
CA GLY A 14 37.21 -11.91 -9.14
C GLY A 14 36.62 -11.90 -7.71
N THR A 15 37.47 -11.71 -6.70
CA THR A 15 37.00 -11.60 -5.30
C THR A 15 36.17 -10.34 -5.05
N LEU A 16 36.53 -9.19 -5.64
CA LEU A 16 35.77 -7.95 -5.51
C LEU A 16 34.39 -8.06 -6.15
N PHE A 17 34.31 -8.64 -7.35
CA PHE A 17 33.02 -8.90 -8.00
C PHE A 17 32.17 -9.86 -7.17
N SER A 18 32.75 -10.96 -6.66
CA SER A 18 32.01 -11.91 -5.83
C SER A 18 31.47 -11.25 -4.56
N LEU A 19 32.28 -10.50 -3.82
CA LEU A 19 31.86 -9.75 -2.64
C LEU A 19 30.76 -8.72 -2.98
N GLY A 20 30.91 -8.01 -4.10
CA GLY A 20 29.91 -7.05 -4.59
C GLY A 20 28.57 -7.72 -4.90
N PHE A 21 28.57 -8.83 -5.64
CA PHE A 21 27.36 -9.59 -5.95
C PHE A 21 26.74 -10.17 -4.68
N SER A 22 27.52 -10.75 -3.78
CA SER A 22 27.01 -11.27 -2.50
C SER A 22 26.38 -10.16 -1.66
N ALA A 23 27.01 -8.99 -1.57
CA ALA A 23 26.45 -7.83 -0.89
C ALA A 23 25.15 -7.34 -1.55
N LEU A 24 25.10 -7.32 -2.88
CA LEU A 24 23.89 -6.97 -3.64
C LEU A 24 22.75 -7.97 -3.40
N PHE A 25 23.01 -9.27 -3.44
CA PHE A 25 22.01 -10.31 -3.17
C PHE A 25 21.52 -10.28 -1.73
N LEU A 26 22.42 -10.04 -0.77
CA LEU A 26 22.07 -9.86 0.63
C LEU A 26 21.19 -8.62 0.81
N TRP A 27 21.56 -7.49 0.18
CA TRP A 27 20.78 -6.26 0.18
C TRP A 27 19.38 -6.46 -0.41
N LEU A 28 19.28 -7.10 -1.58
CA LEU A 28 18.01 -7.38 -2.24
C LEU A 28 17.10 -8.31 -1.41
N SER A 29 17.70 -9.27 -0.70
CA SER A 29 16.98 -10.20 0.18
C SER A 29 16.50 -9.52 1.46
N LEU A 30 17.28 -8.59 2.02
CA LEU A 30 16.91 -7.81 3.20
C LEU A 30 15.95 -6.66 2.90
N ARG A 31 15.90 -6.21 1.64
CA ARG A 31 14.94 -5.18 1.20
C ARG A 31 13.52 -5.60 1.58
N THR A 32 12.81 -4.67 2.20
CA THR A 32 11.45 -4.89 2.69
C THR A 32 10.51 -4.06 1.85
N GLU A 33 9.49 -4.70 1.29
CA GLU A 33 8.42 -4.03 0.58
C GLU A 33 7.28 -3.66 1.54
N PRO A 34 6.74 -2.44 1.46
CA PRO A 34 5.57 -2.09 2.25
C PRO A 34 4.37 -2.93 1.82
N PRO A 35 3.57 -3.45 2.76
CA PRO A 35 2.38 -4.21 2.42
C PRO A 35 1.37 -3.30 1.73
N LYS A 36 0.67 -3.87 0.75
CA LYS A 36 -0.31 -3.15 -0.07
C LYS A 36 -1.67 -3.23 0.61
N CYS A 37 -2.30 -2.09 0.86
CA CYS A 37 -3.65 -2.04 1.40
C CYS A 37 -4.67 -1.80 0.28
N SER A 38 -5.79 -2.51 0.33
CA SER A 38 -6.87 -2.40 -0.64
C SER A 38 -8.22 -2.53 0.05
N LEU A 39 -9.19 -1.76 -0.42
CA LEU A 39 -10.58 -1.80 0.01
C LEU A 39 -11.35 -2.76 -0.89
N GLN A 40 -11.76 -3.90 -0.34
CA GLN A 40 -12.48 -4.95 -1.08
C GLN A 40 -13.97 -4.63 -1.18
N SER A 41 -14.62 -4.36 -0.06
CA SER A 41 -16.04 -4.01 0.00
C SER A 41 -16.24 -2.80 0.90
N LEU A 42 -17.27 -2.03 0.58
CA LEU A 42 -17.75 -0.90 1.35
C LEU A 42 -19.27 -0.82 1.17
N SER A 43 -19.99 -0.78 2.27
CA SER A 43 -21.44 -0.69 2.30
C SER A 43 -21.89 0.30 3.38
N LEU A 44 -22.78 1.21 3.00
CA LEU A 44 -23.36 2.25 3.82
C LEU A 44 -24.78 1.82 4.20
N LEU A 45 -24.99 1.44 5.45
CA LEU A 45 -26.30 1.04 5.97
C LEU A 45 -26.97 2.26 6.59
N ALA A 46 -27.69 3.02 5.76
CA ALA A 46 -28.37 4.25 6.18
C ALA A 46 -29.38 4.06 7.32
N GLN A 47 -30.05 2.90 7.38
CA GLN A 47 -31.02 2.58 8.44
C GLN A 47 -30.36 2.48 9.83
N ASN A 48 -29.11 1.99 9.87
CA ASN A 48 -28.38 1.75 11.12
C ASN A 48 -27.26 2.77 11.33
N ASP A 49 -27.18 3.82 10.50
CA ASP A 49 -26.10 4.81 10.49
C ASP A 49 -24.71 4.13 10.60
N THR A 50 -24.51 3.04 9.86
CA THR A 50 -23.31 2.20 9.99
C THR A 50 -22.60 2.03 8.66
N VAL A 51 -21.28 2.15 8.67
CA VAL A 51 -20.40 1.83 7.55
C VAL A 51 -19.80 0.46 7.81
N ILE A 52 -19.97 -0.48 6.88
CA ILE A 52 -19.32 -1.79 6.91
C ILE A 52 -18.28 -1.83 5.79
N PHE A 53 -17.09 -2.31 6.09
CA PHE A 53 -16.01 -2.37 5.12
C PHE A 53 -15.13 -3.59 5.32
N GLN A 54 -14.43 -3.96 4.24
CA GLN A 54 -13.42 -5.01 4.27
C GLN A 54 -12.11 -4.49 3.67
N LEU A 55 -11.06 -4.49 4.50
CA LEU A 55 -9.70 -4.24 4.05
C LEU A 55 -8.97 -5.54 3.74
N SER A 56 -8.18 -5.51 2.68
CA SER A 56 -7.24 -6.55 2.30
C SER A 56 -5.84 -5.97 2.31
N LEU A 57 -5.03 -6.45 3.25
CA LEU A 57 -3.63 -6.11 3.37
C LEU A 57 -2.80 -7.25 2.80
N GLN A 58 -2.04 -6.99 1.75
CA GLN A 58 -1.22 -7.97 1.06
C GLN A 58 0.25 -7.78 1.44
N ASN A 59 0.85 -8.83 1.99
CA ASN A 59 2.27 -8.88 2.29
C ASN A 59 2.99 -9.69 1.21
N ASP A 60 3.65 -9.00 0.28
CA ASP A 60 4.41 -9.64 -0.80
C ASP A 60 5.81 -10.10 -0.37
N ASN A 61 6.25 -9.74 0.85
CA ASN A 61 7.52 -10.20 1.37
C ASN A 61 7.47 -11.72 1.64
N LYS A 62 8.30 -12.48 0.93
CA LYS A 62 8.38 -13.95 1.04
C LYS A 62 9.08 -14.43 2.32
N ASP A 63 9.95 -13.59 2.87
CA ASP A 63 10.84 -13.91 3.98
C ASP A 63 10.43 -13.21 5.29
N LYS A 64 9.55 -12.20 5.23
CA LYS A 64 9.19 -11.34 6.37
C LYS A 64 7.70 -11.41 6.70
N GLY A 65 7.39 -11.61 7.98
CA GLY A 65 6.04 -11.42 8.50
C GLY A 65 5.79 -9.94 8.82
N VAL A 66 4.53 -9.53 8.97
CA VAL A 66 4.17 -8.15 9.30
C VAL A 66 3.31 -8.12 10.55
N LYS A 67 3.73 -7.39 11.57
CA LYS A 67 2.92 -7.09 12.75
C LYS A 67 2.37 -5.68 12.63
N TYR A 68 1.06 -5.57 12.48
CA TYR A 68 0.34 -4.30 12.48
C TYR A 68 0.05 -3.88 13.91
N ARG A 69 0.13 -2.58 14.17
CA ARG A 69 -0.57 -1.95 15.28
C ARG A 69 -2.03 -1.73 14.91
N ASP A 70 -2.74 -0.98 15.72
CA ASP A 70 -4.06 -0.48 15.39
C ASP A 70 -4.06 0.12 13.99
N VAL A 71 -5.03 -0.30 13.18
CA VAL A 71 -5.25 0.26 11.84
C VAL A 71 -6.41 1.22 11.96
N LEU A 72 -6.09 2.51 11.91
CA LEU A 72 -7.06 3.58 11.90
C LEU A 72 -7.59 3.70 10.47
N VAL A 73 -8.91 3.67 10.32
CA VAL A 73 -9.59 3.87 9.04
C VAL A 73 -10.54 5.02 9.21
N THR A 74 -10.42 6.03 8.35
CA THR A 74 -11.25 7.22 8.39
C THR A 74 -12.01 7.34 7.08
N PHE A 75 -13.28 7.69 7.20
CA PHE A 75 -14.20 7.89 6.09
C PHE A 75 -14.57 9.36 6.08
N ALA A 76 -14.38 10.02 4.95
CA ALA A 76 -14.78 11.40 4.74
C ALA A 76 -15.67 11.50 3.50
N LEU A 77 -16.73 12.30 3.62
CA LEU A 77 -17.66 12.60 2.55
C LEU A 77 -17.15 13.77 1.72
N PHE A 78 -17.21 13.68 0.39
CA PHE A 78 -17.03 14.84 -0.47
C PHE A 78 -18.27 15.75 -0.44
N LEU A 79 -18.07 17.01 -0.09
CA LEU A 79 -19.09 18.06 -0.20
C LEU A 79 -19.01 18.73 -1.58
N ASP A 80 -17.79 18.94 -2.06
CA ASP A 80 -17.46 19.49 -3.36
C ASP A 80 -16.30 18.69 -3.99
N ASN A 81 -15.74 19.15 -5.11
CA ASN A 81 -14.62 18.45 -5.74
C ASN A 81 -13.33 18.41 -4.90
N THR A 82 -13.16 19.33 -3.94
CA THR A 82 -11.93 19.45 -3.14
C THR A 82 -12.17 19.38 -1.64
N THR A 83 -13.40 19.64 -1.21
CA THR A 83 -13.76 19.75 0.20
C THR A 83 -14.35 18.44 0.68
N THR A 84 -13.80 17.91 1.78
CA THR A 84 -14.33 16.73 2.45
C THR A 84 -14.75 17.03 3.88
N ARG A 85 -15.70 16.24 4.39
CA ARG A 85 -16.20 16.30 5.76
C ARG A 85 -16.03 14.92 6.42
N PRO A 86 -15.51 14.83 7.66
CA PRO A 86 -15.41 13.56 8.35
C PRO A 86 -16.80 12.93 8.54
N LEU A 87 -16.89 11.63 8.27
CA LEU A 87 -18.13 10.84 8.35
C LEU A 87 -18.05 9.82 9.48
N ALA A 88 -17.00 8.99 9.49
CA ALA A 88 -16.85 7.91 10.44
C ALA A 88 -15.38 7.52 10.63
N ASN A 89 -15.06 6.98 11.80
CA ASN A 89 -13.75 6.45 12.11
C ASN A 89 -13.88 5.04 12.66
N ALA A 90 -13.06 4.13 12.15
CA ALA A 90 -12.96 2.76 12.63
C ALA A 90 -11.53 2.47 13.09
N THR A 91 -11.39 1.58 14.06
CA THR A 91 -10.08 1.07 14.46
C THR A 91 -10.10 -0.46 14.41
N LEU A 92 -9.23 -1.04 13.60
CA LEU A 92 -9.02 -2.49 13.61
C LEU A 92 -7.90 -2.81 14.60
N LEU A 93 -8.15 -3.82 15.45
CA LEU A 93 -7.19 -4.26 16.46
C LEU A 93 -5.87 -4.74 15.83
N PRO A 94 -4.76 -4.71 16.58
CA PRO A 94 -3.46 -5.15 16.10
C PRO A 94 -3.50 -6.62 15.69
N PHE A 95 -2.82 -6.97 14.61
CA PHE A 95 -2.74 -8.34 14.15
C PHE A 95 -1.40 -8.66 13.52
N TYR A 96 -1.08 -9.95 13.48
CA TYR A 96 0.07 -10.48 12.77
C TYR A 96 -0.36 -11.07 11.43
N GLN A 97 0.46 -10.84 10.41
CA GLN A 97 0.32 -11.38 9.08
C GLN A 97 1.55 -12.20 8.73
N GLY A 98 1.32 -13.43 8.27
CA GLY A 98 2.38 -14.33 7.81
C GLY A 98 3.10 -13.84 6.55
N ARG A 99 4.19 -14.52 6.22
CA ARG A 99 5.02 -14.27 5.03
C ARG A 99 4.25 -14.62 3.76
N GLY A 100 4.28 -13.75 2.75
CA GLY A 100 3.59 -13.99 1.48
C GLY A 100 2.06 -14.18 1.60
N LYS A 101 1.46 -13.78 2.73
CA LYS A 101 0.03 -13.98 3.00
C LYS A 101 -0.74 -12.69 2.76
N THR A 102 -2.05 -12.81 2.59
CA THR A 102 -3.00 -11.69 2.55
C THR A 102 -3.92 -11.76 3.76
N ALA A 103 -4.04 -10.67 4.50
CA ALA A 103 -4.95 -10.55 5.63
C ALA A 103 -6.21 -9.80 5.19
N ARG A 104 -7.37 -10.44 5.33
CA ARG A 104 -8.68 -9.81 5.14
C ARG A 104 -9.26 -9.44 6.50
N LYS A 105 -9.63 -8.18 6.68
CA LYS A 105 -10.14 -7.64 7.94
C LYS A 105 -11.45 -6.91 7.69
N TRP A 106 -12.49 -7.39 8.34
CA TRP A 106 -13.78 -6.73 8.39
C TRP A 106 -13.77 -5.69 9.50
N GLY A 107 -14.44 -4.57 9.26
CA GLY A 107 -14.67 -3.55 10.25
C GLY A 107 -16.02 -2.89 10.04
N SER A 108 -16.49 -2.25 11.10
CA SER A 108 -17.64 -1.37 11.05
C SER A 108 -17.35 -0.10 11.82
N ALA A 109 -18.03 0.97 11.45
CA ALA A 109 -18.02 2.22 12.19
C ALA A 109 -19.40 2.86 12.16
N VAL A 110 -19.77 3.50 13.27
CA VAL A 110 -20.96 4.35 13.30
C VAL A 110 -20.65 5.63 12.52
N ALA A 111 -21.52 5.94 11.57
CA ALA A 111 -21.53 7.13 10.74
C ALA A 111 -22.79 7.93 11.06
N PRO A 112 -22.75 8.80 12.08
CA PRO A 112 -23.91 9.57 12.46
C PRO A 112 -24.41 10.41 11.28
N ARG A 113 -25.73 10.43 11.05
CA ARG A 113 -26.37 11.22 9.99
C ARG A 113 -26.12 10.68 8.57
N LEU A 114 -25.77 9.40 8.43
CA LEU A 114 -25.68 8.73 7.13
C LEU A 114 -27.01 8.81 6.37
N ALA A 115 -28.14 8.71 7.08
CA ALA A 115 -29.47 8.92 6.47
C ALA A 115 -29.67 10.33 5.85
N ARG A 116 -28.90 11.35 6.27
CA ARG A 116 -28.99 12.73 5.76
C ARG A 116 -27.98 13.02 4.64
N PHE A 117 -27.14 12.04 4.31
CA PHE A 117 -26.00 12.17 3.40
C PHE A 117 -26.38 12.62 1.98
N ASN A 118 -27.51 12.13 1.45
CA ASN A 118 -28.00 12.51 0.12
C ASN A 118 -28.30 14.01 -0.03
N ARG A 119 -28.45 14.76 1.07
CA ARG A 119 -28.73 16.21 1.04
C ARG A 119 -27.48 17.09 1.05
N THR A 120 -26.32 16.55 1.44
CA THR A 120 -25.08 17.33 1.64
C THR A 120 -23.88 16.83 0.84
N ALA A 121 -24.01 15.69 0.18
CA ALA A 121 -22.94 15.08 -0.57
C ALA A 121 -22.79 15.67 -1.98
N ALA A 122 -21.57 15.68 -2.50
CA ALA A 122 -21.32 15.80 -3.92
C ALA A 122 -21.86 14.55 -4.65
N VAL A 123 -23.08 14.65 -5.17
CA VAL A 123 -23.71 13.62 -5.99
C VAL A 123 -23.36 13.85 -7.46
N LYS A 124 -22.75 12.88 -8.13
CA LYS A 124 -22.64 12.87 -9.61
C LYS A 124 -23.31 11.62 -10.13
N ASN A 125 -24.22 11.78 -11.09
CA ASN A 125 -24.93 10.67 -11.73
C ASN A 125 -25.65 9.72 -10.74
N GLY A 126 -26.15 10.25 -9.61
CA GLY A 126 -26.79 9.45 -8.57
C GLY A 126 -25.83 8.70 -7.64
N ASN A 127 -24.52 8.88 -7.81
CA ASN A 127 -23.49 8.29 -6.98
C ASN A 127 -22.83 9.34 -6.09
N VAL A 128 -22.35 8.89 -4.94
CA VAL A 128 -21.61 9.71 -3.99
C VAL A 128 -20.18 9.23 -3.86
N PHE A 129 -19.28 10.17 -3.62
CA PHE A 129 -17.88 9.88 -3.40
C PHE A 129 -17.52 9.97 -1.92
N LEU A 130 -16.76 8.98 -1.47
CA LEU A 130 -16.12 8.95 -0.17
C LEU A 130 -14.61 8.95 -0.35
N HIS A 131 -13.91 9.72 0.48
CA HIS A 131 -12.48 9.55 0.67
C HIS A 131 -12.26 8.58 1.84
N VAL A 132 -11.56 7.49 1.58
CA VAL A 132 -11.23 6.50 2.61
C VAL A 132 -9.73 6.54 2.82
N GLU A 133 -9.30 6.87 4.04
CA GLU A 133 -7.89 6.90 4.43
C GLU A 133 -7.62 5.84 5.51
N PHE A 134 -6.47 5.17 5.42
CA PHE A 134 -5.96 4.31 6.47
C PHE A 134 -4.61 4.81 6.99
N ALA A 135 -4.39 4.62 8.29
CA ALA A 135 -3.11 4.90 8.93
C ALA A 135 -2.76 3.80 9.93
N THR A 136 -1.55 3.26 9.84
CA THR A 136 -1.06 2.25 10.79
C THR A 136 0.46 2.30 10.92
N ARG A 137 0.98 1.59 11.94
CA ARG A 137 2.41 1.35 12.11
C ARG A 137 2.68 -0.14 12.03
N VAL A 138 3.65 -0.52 11.22
CA VAL A 138 4.04 -1.92 11.03
C VAL A 138 5.42 -2.21 11.57
N LYS A 139 5.63 -3.42 12.07
CA LYS A 139 6.95 -4.02 12.30
C LYS A 139 7.09 -5.24 11.39
N TYR A 140 8.24 -5.38 10.74
CA TYR A 140 8.53 -6.59 9.98
C TYR A 140 9.26 -7.58 10.85
N LYS A 141 8.80 -8.81 10.84
CA LYS A 141 9.46 -9.94 11.50
C LYS A 141 10.38 -10.60 10.49
N VAL A 142 11.68 -10.37 10.62
CA VAL A 142 12.72 -11.00 9.80
C VAL A 142 13.14 -12.30 10.51
N TRP A 143 13.14 -13.41 9.77
CA TRP A 143 13.46 -14.73 10.33
C TRP A 143 12.52 -15.13 11.50
N LEU A 144 12.91 -16.09 12.35
CA LEU A 144 12.04 -16.60 13.42
C LEU A 144 11.90 -15.65 14.63
N SER A 145 12.79 -14.67 14.82
CA SER A 145 12.91 -14.03 16.15
C SER A 145 13.05 -12.50 16.19
N PHE A 146 13.45 -11.83 15.10
CA PHE A 146 13.80 -10.40 15.18
C PHE A 146 12.79 -9.51 14.47
N TYR A 147 12.43 -8.39 15.09
CA TYR A 147 11.61 -7.36 14.48
C TYR A 147 12.47 -6.16 14.10
N VAL A 148 12.41 -5.78 12.82
CA VAL A 148 13.06 -4.54 12.36
C VAL A 148 12.22 -3.30 12.72
N LYS A 149 12.80 -2.13 12.48
CA LYS A 149 12.24 -0.82 12.82
C LYS A 149 10.80 -0.66 12.35
N ARG A 150 10.04 0.14 13.11
CA ARG A 150 8.66 0.47 12.78
C ARG A 150 8.60 1.39 11.56
N HIS A 151 7.72 1.07 10.62
CA HIS A 151 7.37 1.95 9.51
C HIS A 151 5.93 2.44 9.66
N ARG A 152 5.67 3.69 9.31
CA ARG A 152 4.32 4.23 9.20
C ARG A 152 3.81 3.91 7.80
N LEU A 153 2.61 3.36 7.73
CA LEU A 153 1.89 3.17 6.47
C LEU A 153 0.66 4.05 6.51
N VAL A 154 0.49 4.83 5.44
CA VAL A 154 -0.66 5.69 5.20
C VAL A 154 -1.09 5.52 3.75
N GLY A 155 -2.37 5.73 3.49
CA GLY A 155 -2.87 5.85 2.14
C GLY A 155 -4.36 6.12 2.15
N GLY A 156 -4.82 6.78 1.10
CA GLY A 156 -6.22 7.04 0.81
C GLY A 156 -6.62 6.61 -0.60
N ALA A 157 -7.92 6.58 -0.82
CA ALA A 157 -8.50 6.51 -2.15
C ALA A 157 -9.88 7.16 -2.15
N ASN A 158 -10.27 7.67 -3.31
CA ASN A 158 -11.64 8.11 -3.56
C ASN A 158 -12.45 6.90 -4.02
N VAL A 159 -13.59 6.69 -3.40
CA VAL A 159 -14.44 5.51 -3.57
C VAL A 159 -15.82 6.00 -3.95
N GLU A 160 -16.32 5.50 -5.07
CA GLU A 160 -17.66 5.77 -5.55
C GLU A 160 -18.64 4.76 -4.93
N VAL A 161 -19.73 5.29 -4.38
CA VAL A 161 -20.77 4.55 -3.70
C VAL A 161 -22.13 4.95 -4.28
N ASN A 162 -22.98 3.97 -4.53
CA ASN A 162 -24.32 4.22 -5.03
C ASN A 162 -25.17 4.86 -3.92
N ALA A 163 -25.85 5.97 -4.20
CA ALA A 163 -26.66 6.67 -3.19
C ALA A 163 -27.90 5.90 -2.75
N SER A 164 -28.41 5.00 -3.59
CA SER A 164 -29.63 4.22 -3.34
C SER A 164 -29.33 2.91 -2.59
N SER A 165 -28.32 2.14 -3.04
CA SER A 165 -27.96 0.89 -2.38
C SER A 165 -26.97 1.07 -1.22
N GLY A 166 -26.23 2.18 -1.20
CA GLY A 166 -25.15 2.40 -0.25
C GLY A 166 -23.92 1.54 -0.52
N GLU A 167 -23.88 0.78 -1.62
CA GLU A 167 -22.80 -0.13 -1.93
C GLU A 167 -21.75 0.48 -2.86
N LYS A 168 -20.51 0.05 -2.68
CA LYS A 168 -19.39 0.38 -3.57
C LYS A 168 -19.72 0.03 -5.02
N VAL A 169 -19.57 0.98 -5.93
CA VAL A 169 -19.92 0.79 -7.36
C VAL A 169 -18.92 -0.13 -8.06
N GLU A 170 -17.61 0.04 -7.81
CA GLU A 170 -16.59 -0.75 -8.50
C GLU A 170 -16.50 -2.17 -7.90
N PRO A 171 -16.66 -3.25 -8.67
CA PRO A 171 -16.55 -4.61 -8.11
C PRO A 171 -15.12 -4.98 -7.73
N LYS A 172 -14.11 -4.31 -8.32
CA LYS A 172 -12.69 -4.58 -8.06
C LYS A 172 -12.23 -3.94 -6.75
N ALA A 173 -11.19 -4.50 -6.15
CA ALA A 173 -10.59 -3.94 -4.95
C ALA A 173 -9.83 -2.64 -5.27
N ILE A 174 -10.11 -1.57 -4.53
CA ILE A 174 -9.49 -0.25 -4.73
C ILE A 174 -8.23 -0.20 -3.88
N ARG A 175 -7.06 0.04 -4.49
CA ARG A 175 -5.80 0.16 -3.74
C ARG A 175 -5.72 1.52 -3.05
N LEU A 176 -5.49 1.51 -1.74
CA LEU A 176 -5.27 2.71 -0.95
C LEU A 176 -3.80 3.13 -1.13
N ARG A 177 -3.58 4.31 -1.71
CA ARG A 177 -2.25 4.86 -2.04
C ARG A 177 -2.14 6.28 -1.51
N ASP A 178 -1.02 6.95 -1.74
CA ASP A 178 -0.91 8.37 -1.40
C ASP A 178 -1.71 9.22 -2.41
N VAL A 179 -3.03 9.26 -2.25
CA VAL A 179 -3.97 9.98 -3.12
C VAL A 179 -4.65 11.08 -2.30
N PRO A 180 -4.54 12.35 -2.69
CA PRO A 180 -5.23 13.42 -1.99
C PRO A 180 -6.75 13.38 -2.26
N PRO A 181 -7.58 13.89 -1.34
CA PRO A 181 -9.03 13.96 -1.50
C PRO A 181 -9.41 15.02 -2.55
N ARG A 182 -9.34 14.66 -3.83
CA ARG A 182 -9.77 15.50 -4.95
C ARG A 182 -10.54 14.70 -5.99
N LEU A 183 -11.73 15.16 -6.33
CA LEU A 183 -12.56 14.62 -7.42
C LEU A 183 -12.23 15.36 -8.71
N GLY A 184 -11.74 14.64 -9.71
CA GLY A 184 -11.37 15.22 -11.00
C GLY A 184 -9.95 15.79 -11.00
N SER A 185 -8.97 14.90 -11.12
CA SER A 185 -7.70 15.20 -11.77
C SER A 185 -7.05 13.88 -12.15
N ARG A 186 -6.87 13.62 -13.45
CA ARG A 186 -5.97 12.57 -13.93
C ARG A 186 -4.56 12.97 -13.45
N ALA A 187 -4.12 12.40 -12.34
CA ALA A 187 -2.70 12.47 -12.00
C ALA A 187 -1.95 11.72 -13.10
N ALA A 188 -1.05 12.43 -13.78
CA ALA A 188 -0.14 11.86 -14.76
C ALA A 188 0.51 10.62 -14.15
N VAL A 189 0.52 9.53 -14.92
CA VAL A 189 1.30 8.34 -14.58
C VAL A 189 2.74 8.81 -14.44
N VAL A 190 3.20 9.00 -13.20
CA VAL A 190 4.61 9.20 -12.91
C VAL A 190 5.28 7.91 -13.32
N ARG A 191 5.84 7.93 -14.52
CA ARG A 191 6.57 6.83 -15.13
C ARG A 191 7.82 6.64 -14.29
N SER A 192 7.72 5.68 -13.38
CA SER A 192 8.71 5.34 -12.36
C SER A 192 10.11 5.23 -12.97
N SER A 193 11.07 5.90 -12.34
CA SER A 193 12.45 6.20 -12.77
C SER A 193 13.37 4.98 -12.93
N TYR A 194 12.83 3.76 -13.07
CA TYR A 194 13.61 2.53 -13.24
C TYR A 194 14.33 2.45 -14.61
N VAL A 195 13.93 3.26 -15.59
CA VAL A 195 14.57 3.29 -16.92
C VAL A 195 15.98 3.92 -16.86
N ALA A 196 16.25 4.81 -15.90
CA ALA A 196 17.56 5.46 -15.79
C ALA A 196 18.65 4.52 -15.25
N VAL A 197 18.29 3.55 -14.38
CA VAL A 197 19.28 2.63 -13.77
C VAL A 197 19.74 1.56 -14.75
N VAL A 198 18.89 1.16 -15.70
CA VAL A 198 19.26 0.16 -16.73
C VAL A 198 20.21 0.77 -17.78
N GLY A 199 20.04 2.05 -18.13
CA GLY A 199 20.91 2.72 -19.10
C GLY A 199 22.37 2.81 -18.66
N VAL A 200 22.62 3.06 -17.38
CA VAL A 200 23.99 3.17 -16.83
C VAL A 200 24.72 1.84 -16.82
N ILE A 201 24.02 0.72 -16.62
CA ILE A 201 24.64 -0.62 -16.60
C ILE A 201 25.02 -1.07 -18.02
N VAL A 202 24.21 -0.73 -19.03
CA VAL A 202 24.50 -1.12 -20.42
C VAL A 202 25.72 -0.36 -20.97
N THR A 203 25.87 0.93 -20.68
CA THR A 203 27.03 1.70 -21.19
C THR A 203 28.38 1.29 -20.60
N VAL A 204 28.40 0.72 -19.39
CA VAL A 204 29.65 0.26 -18.75
C VAL A 204 30.12 -1.09 -19.30
N PHE A 205 29.21 -1.93 -19.82
CA PHE A 205 29.58 -3.23 -20.42
C PHE A 205 29.99 -3.17 -21.90
N PHE A 206 29.71 -2.07 -22.60
CA PHE A 206 30.04 -1.91 -24.03
C PHE A 206 31.25 -0.98 -24.30
N LEU A 207 31.92 -0.48 -23.24
CA LEU A 207 33.10 0.40 -23.36
C LEU A 207 34.36 -0.19 -22.68
N THR A 208 34.39 -1.50 -22.45
CA THR A 208 35.60 -2.28 -22.13
C THR A 208 35.82 -3.34 -23.19
#